data_AF-A0A6I3CYJ6-F1
#
_entry.id   AF-A0A6I3CYJ6-F1
#
_cell.length_a   1.000
_cell.length_b   1.000
_cell.length_c   1.000
_cell.angle_alpha   90.00
_cell.angle_beta   90.00
_cell.angle_gamma   90.00
#
_symmetry.space_group_name_H-M   'P 1'
#
loop_
_entity.id
_entity.type
_entity.pdbx_description
1 polymer ?
#
loop_
_entity_poly.entity_id
_entity_poly.type
_entity_poly.pdbx_seq_one_letter_code
_entity_poly.pdbx_strand_id
1 'polypeptide(L)'
;MPETISSAREQLTTHVARFRAEGIDAEPVVFGDHRQAEAVLLPYATFELLLDVAEDIAIAERIRERLAADTGNRTSLAEVASELGIDLESL
;
A
#
# COMPACT_ATOMS: atom_id res chain seq x y z
N MET A 1 14.29 -20.41 -4.99
CA MET A 1 15.55 -19.87 -4.42
C MET A 1 15.79 -18.51 -5.03
N PRO A 2 16.33 -17.53 -4.27
CA PRO A 2 16.58 -16.20 -4.82
C PRO A 2 17.52 -16.23 -6.03
N GLU A 3 17.23 -15.40 -7.03
CA GLU A 3 18.13 -15.17 -8.14
C GLU A 3 19.34 -14.32 -7.69
N THR A 4 20.44 -14.39 -8.44
CA THR A 4 21.50 -13.38 -8.28
C THR A 4 21.06 -12.07 -8.95
N ILE A 5 21.61 -10.95 -8.50
CA ILE A 5 21.40 -9.65 -9.15
C ILE A 5 21.71 -9.71 -10.66
N SER A 6 22.75 -10.43 -11.07
CA SER A 6 23.12 -10.58 -12.47
C SER A 6 22.06 -11.33 -13.29
N SER A 7 21.51 -12.43 -12.75
CA SER A 7 20.43 -13.22 -13.37
C SER A 7 19.16 -12.40 -13.49
N ALA A 8 18.75 -11.75 -12.40
CA ALA A 8 17.54 -10.94 -12.38
C ALA A 8 17.61 -9.79 -13.40
N ARG A 9 18.78 -9.17 -13.57
CA ARG A 9 19.00 -8.13 -14.58
C ARG A 9 18.94 -8.67 -16.00
N GLU A 10 19.52 -9.84 -16.26
CA GLU A 10 19.49 -10.49 -17.58
C GLU A 10 18.05 -10.89 -17.98
N GLN A 11 17.26 -11.35 -17.02
CA GLN A 11 15.89 -11.83 -17.24
C GLN A 11 14.80 -10.76 -17.00
N LEU A 12 15.17 -9.50 -16.74
CA LEU A 12 14.22 -8.46 -16.32
C LEU A 12 13.05 -8.29 -17.29
N THR A 13 13.32 -8.27 -18.60
CA THR A 13 12.28 -8.13 -19.62
C THR A 13 11.34 -9.34 -19.67
N THR A 14 11.86 -10.55 -19.45
CA THR A 14 11.08 -11.79 -19.35
C THR A 14 10.17 -11.76 -18.13
N HIS A 15 10.68 -11.35 -16.97
CA HIS A 15 9.90 -11.22 -15.74
C HIS A 15 8.76 -10.21 -15.90
N VAL A 16 9.04 -9.05 -16.49
CA VAL A 16 8.02 -8.02 -16.76
C VAL A 16 6.97 -8.52 -17.77
N ALA A 17 7.37 -9.26 -18.80
CA ALA A 17 6.44 -9.87 -19.75
C ALA A 17 5.52 -10.90 -19.05
N ARG A 18 6.08 -11.72 -18.15
CA ARG A 18 5.31 -12.66 -17.31
C ARG A 18 4.31 -11.92 -16.44
N PHE A 19 4.74 -10.89 -15.72
CA PHE A 19 3.85 -10.08 -14.87
C PHE A 19 2.71 -9.44 -15.65
N ARG A 20 2.95 -9.05 -16.91
CA ARG A 20 1.88 -8.53 -17.78
C ARG A 20 0.87 -9.60 -18.19
N ALA A 21 1.31 -10.83 -18.40
CA ALA A 21 0.46 -11.93 -18.85
C ALA A 21 -0.35 -12.54 -17.69
N GLU A 22 0.27 -12.68 -16.52
CA GLU A 22 -0.28 -13.39 -15.36
C GLU A 22 -0.89 -12.44 -14.31
N GLY A 23 -0.59 -11.14 -14.37
CA GLY A 23 -1.15 -10.15 -13.45
C GLY A 23 -0.81 -10.47 -12.00
N ILE A 24 -1.81 -10.42 -11.11
CA ILE A 24 -1.63 -10.66 -9.67
C ILE A 24 -1.26 -12.10 -9.32
N ASP A 25 -1.52 -13.05 -10.22
CA ASP A 25 -1.21 -14.46 -10.03
C ASP A 25 0.25 -14.79 -10.38
N ALA A 26 1.00 -13.81 -10.89
CA ALA A 26 2.38 -14.01 -11.29
C ALA A 26 3.29 -14.19 -10.06
N GLU A 27 4.12 -15.23 -10.07
CA GLU A 27 5.06 -15.51 -8.98
C GLU A 27 6.09 -14.37 -8.83
N PRO A 28 6.29 -13.81 -7.63
CA PRO A 28 7.34 -12.84 -7.33
C PRO A 28 8.75 -13.35 -7.65
N VAL A 29 9.63 -12.43 -8.03
CA VAL A 29 11.06 -12.75 -8.20
C VAL A 29 11.84 -12.18 -7.04
N VAL A 30 12.34 -13.05 -6.17
CA VAL A 30 13.26 -12.66 -5.09
C VAL A 30 14.69 -12.73 -5.59
N PHE A 31 15.52 -11.71 -5.32
CA PHE A 31 16.90 -11.67 -5.77
C PHE A 31 17.83 -10.93 -4.79
N GLY A 32 19.13 -11.13 -4.94
CA GLY A 32 20.15 -10.46 -4.13
C GLY A 32 21.57 -10.96 -4.41
N ASP A 33 22.55 -10.43 -3.69
CA ASP A 33 23.93 -10.85 -3.81
C ASP A 33 24.12 -12.28 -3.28
N HIS A 34 24.97 -13.08 -3.94
CA HIS A 34 25.20 -14.49 -3.58
C HIS A 34 23.93 -15.33 -3.33
N ARG A 35 22.81 -15.01 -4.02
CA ARG A 35 21.48 -15.64 -3.84
C ARG A 35 20.86 -15.43 -2.44
N GLN A 36 21.21 -14.35 -1.77
CA GLN A 36 20.49 -13.88 -0.60
C GLN A 36 19.18 -13.20 -1.00
N ALA A 37 18.17 -13.26 -0.14
CA ALA A 37 16.88 -12.61 -0.37
C ALA A 37 16.97 -11.15 0.11
N GLU A 38 17.27 -10.23 -0.80
CA GLU A 38 17.50 -8.82 -0.48
C GLU A 38 16.43 -7.90 -1.09
N ALA A 39 15.91 -8.27 -2.26
CA ALA A 39 14.91 -7.51 -2.98
C ALA A 39 13.90 -8.43 -3.68
N VAL A 40 12.76 -7.87 -4.07
CA VAL A 40 11.71 -8.57 -4.79
C VAL A 40 11.20 -7.74 -5.97
N LEU A 41 10.93 -8.39 -7.11
CA LEU A 41 10.18 -7.83 -8.22
C LEU A 41 8.77 -8.41 -8.21
N LEU A 42 7.78 -7.55 -8.37
CA LEU A 42 6.36 -7.87 -8.30
C LEU A 42 5.63 -7.23 -9.50
N PRO A 43 4.48 -7.77 -9.91
CA PRO A 43 3.49 -7.00 -10.66
C PRO A 43 3.10 -5.74 -9.89
N TYR A 44 2.91 -4.62 -10.61
CA TYR A 44 2.55 -3.35 -9.99
C TYR A 44 1.21 -3.43 -9.23
N ALA A 45 0.21 -4.13 -9.78
CA ALA A 45 -1.06 -4.35 -9.11
C ALA A 45 -0.91 -5.09 -7.76
N THR A 46 0.02 -6.07 -7.68
CA THR A 46 0.32 -6.76 -6.42
C THR A 46 0.95 -5.81 -5.40
N PHE A 47 1.83 -4.91 -5.85
CA PHE A 47 2.40 -3.89 -4.97
C PHE A 47 1.34 -2.91 -4.44
N GLU A 48 0.40 -2.47 -5.27
CA GLU A 48 -0.71 -1.61 -4.83
C GLU A 48 -1.57 -2.29 -3.75
N LEU A 49 -1.94 -3.56 -3.95
CA LEU A 49 -2.69 -4.32 -2.94
C LEU A 49 -1.95 -4.43 -1.59
N LEU A 50 -0.62 -4.57 -1.63
CA LEU A 50 0.19 -4.60 -0.41
C LEU A 50 0.29 -3.24 0.27
N LEU A 51 0.28 -2.14 -0.50
CA LEU A 51 0.27 -0.78 0.04
C LEU A 51 -1.02 -0.52 0.80
N ASP A 52 -2.18 -0.87 0.26
CA ASP A 52 -3.47 -0.67 0.91
C ASP A 52 -3.52 -1.39 2.27
N VAL A 53 -3.05 -2.64 2.31
CA VAL A 53 -2.98 -3.43 3.55
C VAL A 53 -1.98 -2.83 4.54
N ALA A 54 -0.84 -2.34 4.07
CA ALA A 54 0.16 -1.70 4.92
C ALA A 54 -0.37 -0.39 5.53
N GLU A 55 -1.11 0.40 4.76
CA GLU A 55 -1.79 1.61 5.23
C GLU A 55 -2.82 1.28 6.32
N ASP A 56 -3.67 0.28 6.08
CA ASP A 56 -4.65 -0.19 7.07
C ASP A 56 -3.99 -0.57 8.38
N ILE A 57 -2.88 -1.32 8.34
CA ILE A 57 -2.13 -1.72 9.53
C ILE A 57 -1.56 -0.50 10.27
N ALA A 58 -0.95 0.43 9.54
CA ALA A 58 -0.36 1.63 10.13
C ALA A 58 -1.40 2.53 10.80
N ILE A 59 -2.59 2.65 10.22
CA ILE A 59 -3.67 3.50 10.73
C ILE A 59 -4.48 2.79 11.83
N ALA A 60 -4.53 1.46 11.83
CA ALA A 60 -5.38 0.70 12.75
C ALA A 60 -5.12 1.01 14.24
N GLU A 61 -3.86 1.24 14.64
CA GLU A 61 -3.53 1.62 16.02
C GLU A 61 -4.11 2.99 16.38
N ARG A 62 -3.92 3.98 15.51
CA ARG A 62 -4.49 5.34 15.66
C ARG A 62 -6.02 5.31 15.76
N ILE A 63 -6.68 4.47 14.95
CA ILE A 63 -8.13 4.30 15.00
C ILE A 63 -8.56 3.71 16.34
N ARG A 64 -7.88 2.66 16.82
CA ARG A 64 -8.19 2.04 18.12
C ARG A 64 -8.05 3.04 19.27
N GLU A 65 -6.99 3.84 19.28
CA GLU A 65 -6.81 4.91 20.27
C GLU A 65 -7.95 5.93 20.25
N ARG A 66 -8.33 6.40 19.05
CA ARG A 66 -9.40 7.39 18.88
C ARG A 66 -10.76 6.84 19.29
N LEU A 67 -11.05 5.58 18.98
CA LEU A 67 -12.28 4.92 19.40
C LEU A 67 -12.32 4.69 20.91
N ALA A 68 -11.18 4.36 21.55
CA ALA A 68 -11.11 4.22 23.00
C ALA A 68 -11.27 5.57 23.73
N ALA A 69 -10.78 6.66 23.13
CA ALA A 69 -10.94 8.02 23.63
C ALA A 69 -12.26 8.69 23.19
N ASP A 70 -13.08 8.02 22.38
CA ASP A 70 -14.34 8.56 21.90
C ASP A 70 -15.31 8.72 23.07
N THR A 71 -15.67 9.97 23.36
CA THR A 71 -16.64 10.33 24.40
C THR A 71 -18.09 10.20 23.91
N GLY A 72 -18.28 9.81 22.66
CA GLY A 72 -19.58 9.68 21.99
C GLY A 72 -20.14 11.01 21.51
N ASN A 73 -19.38 12.10 21.61
CA ASN A 73 -19.79 13.42 21.18
C ASN A 73 -19.90 13.47 19.65
N ARG A 74 -21.09 13.81 19.16
CA ARG A 74 -21.40 13.88 17.73
C ARG A 74 -21.72 15.33 17.39
N THR A 75 -21.05 15.86 16.38
CA THR A 75 -21.28 17.22 15.88
C THR A 75 -21.72 17.12 14.43
N SER A 76 -22.69 17.93 14.04
CA SER A 76 -23.14 18.02 12.65
C SER A 76 -22.14 18.81 11.80
N LEU A 77 -22.14 18.56 10.48
CA LEU A 77 -21.29 19.32 9.55
C LEU A 77 -21.58 20.83 9.61
N ALA A 78 -22.85 21.22 9.78
CA ALA A 78 -23.26 22.62 9.87
C ALA A 78 -22.70 23.31 11.13
N GLU A 79 -22.69 22.61 12.27
CA GLU A 79 -22.10 23.12 13.51
C GLU A 79 -20.59 23.32 13.39
N VAL A 80 -19.87 22.35 12.80
CA VAL A 80 -18.41 22.47 12.57
C VAL A 80 -18.11 23.60 11.58
N ALA A 81 -18.88 23.71 10.49
CA ALA A 81 -18.68 24.76 9.51
C ALA A 81 -18.89 26.16 10.13
N SER A 82 -19.94 26.31 10.96
CA SER A 82 -20.18 27.54 11.71
C SER A 82 -19.06 27.85 12.69
N GLU A 83 -18.48 26.85 13.37
CA GLU A 83 -17.36 27.02 14.29
C GLU A 83 -16.08 27.48 13.57
N LEU A 84 -15.82 26.93 12.39
CA LEU A 84 -14.63 27.23 11.59
C LEU A 84 -14.79 28.47 10.68
N GLY A 85 -15.96 29.09 10.65
CA GLY A 85 -16.26 30.24 9.79
C GLY A 85 -16.31 29.89 8.29
N ILE A 86 -16.66 28.64 7.97
CA ILE A 86 -16.79 28.15 6.59
C ILE A 86 -18.24 28.32 6.15
N ASP A 87 -18.45 29.01 5.04
CA ASP A 87 -19.76 29.11 4.40
C ASP A 87 -19.98 27.95 3.43
N LEU A 88 -20.83 27.00 3.85
CA LEU A 88 -21.14 25.80 3.07
C LEU A 88 -21.96 26.10 1.80
N GLU A 89 -22.66 27.24 1.72
CA GLU A 89 -23.43 27.61 0.52
C GLU A 89 -22.55 28.19 -0.60
N SER A 90 -21.27 28.45 -0.30
CA SER A 90 -20.30 29.08 -1.21
C SER A 90 -19.27 28.13 -1.82
N LEU A 91 -19.29 26.85 -1.42
CA LEU A 91 -18.42 25.77 -1.93
C LEU A 91 -18.99 25.12 -3.19
#